data_AF-A0A383CXT5-F1
#
_entry.id   AF-A0A383CXT5-F1
#
_cell.length_a   1.000
_cell.length_b   1.000
_cell.length_c   1.000
_cell.angle_alpha   90.00
_cell.angle_beta   90.00
_cell.angle_gamma   90.00
#
_symmetry.space_group_name_H-M   'P 1'
#
loop_
_entity.id
_entity.type
_entity.pdbx_description
1 polymer ?
#
loop_
_entity_poly.entity_id
_entity_poly.type
_entity_poly.pdbx_seq_one_letter_code
_entity_poly.pdbx_strand_id
1 'polypeptide(L)'
;MNIDDNKSYKDFNDLDQNLLEPVDYWILSRLHRTIHDVNSYLKDYKLNEAVKTIYTFVWKDYCDWYIEFAKSRIYSLDNSKVDTVIVVARHILENILKLLHPYTPFITEEIWSYFHYNEKDFLVTSQWPKKDNGFINNSIESEVNFIMKIISNIRNLKSDLNISPKKVIKLVCRGLDNKTSIVIDNQTHLKSLVKVENIECSEEVEKPDKSATIVVNDVEFFIPLVGL
;
A
#
# COMPACT_ATOMS: atom_id res chain seq x y z
N MET A 1 7.20 6.41 13.10
CA MET A 1 8.30 6.71 12.18
C MET A 1 8.81 8.08 12.58
N ASN A 2 10.09 8.20 12.96
CA ASN A 2 10.66 9.50 13.34
C ASN A 2 11.19 10.15 12.06
N ILE A 3 10.36 10.98 11.45
CA ILE A 3 10.76 11.86 10.36
C ILE A 3 11.36 13.11 11.00
N ASP A 4 12.33 13.77 10.37
CA ASP A 4 12.89 15.02 10.88
C ASP A 4 11.80 16.10 10.94
N ASP A 5 11.43 16.50 12.16
CA ASP A 5 10.39 17.50 12.44
C ASP A 5 10.70 18.88 11.82
N ASN A 6 11.96 19.14 11.44
CA ASN A 6 12.39 20.41 10.86
C ASN A 6 12.43 20.41 9.32
N LYS A 7 12.14 19.28 8.66
CA LYS A 7 12.20 19.20 7.19
C LYS A 7 10.86 19.61 6.58
N SER A 8 10.87 20.66 5.77
CA SER A 8 9.71 21.05 4.96
C SER A 8 9.57 20.14 3.75
N TYR A 9 8.37 19.58 3.57
CA TYR A 9 8.01 18.74 2.43
C TYR A 9 7.17 19.54 1.43
N LYS A 10 7.28 19.20 0.14
CA LYS A 10 6.45 19.79 -0.91
C LYS A 10 4.97 19.45 -0.70
N ASP A 11 4.09 20.30 -1.23
CA ASP A 11 2.68 19.95 -1.38
C ASP A 11 2.55 18.78 -2.37
N PHE A 12 1.55 17.93 -2.18
CA PHE A 12 1.23 16.85 -3.11
C PHE A 12 0.97 17.36 -4.53
N ASN A 13 0.36 18.54 -4.67
CA ASN A 13 0.09 19.14 -5.97
C ASN A 13 1.36 19.55 -6.73
N ASP A 14 2.48 19.75 -6.01
CA ASP A 14 3.79 20.13 -6.58
C ASP A 14 4.70 18.91 -6.81
N LEU A 15 4.20 17.70 -6.54
CA LEU A 15 4.95 16.47 -6.71
C LEU A 15 5.03 16.09 -8.19
N ASP A 16 6.24 15.78 -8.66
CA ASP A 16 6.41 15.19 -9.98
C ASP A 16 5.85 13.76 -9.97
N GLN A 17 4.71 13.56 -10.65
CA GLN A 17 4.02 12.27 -10.70
C GLN A 17 4.88 11.16 -11.32
N ASN A 18 5.93 11.49 -12.08
CA ASN A 18 6.87 10.50 -12.61
C ASN A 18 7.71 9.81 -11.52
N LEU A 19 7.74 10.36 -10.30
CA LEU A 19 8.44 9.78 -9.15
C LEU A 19 7.58 8.78 -8.36
N LEU A 20 6.28 8.69 -8.67
CA LEU A 20 5.36 7.78 -8.00
C LEU A 20 5.61 6.33 -8.42
N GLU A 21 5.63 5.44 -7.44
CA GLU A 21 5.68 3.99 -7.69
C GLU A 21 4.25 3.44 -7.87
N PRO A 22 4.06 2.25 -8.48
CA PRO A 22 2.73 1.64 -8.66
C PRO A 22 1.91 1.56 -7.36
N VAL A 23 2.55 1.32 -6.21
CA VAL A 23 1.90 1.30 -4.89
C VAL A 23 1.36 2.67 -4.45
N ASP A 24 1.96 3.77 -4.91
CA ASP A 24 1.47 5.13 -4.64
C ASP A 24 0.21 5.42 -5.47
N TYR A 25 0.25 5.09 -6.76
CA TYR A 25 -0.93 5.18 -7.64
C TYR A 25 -2.07 4.31 -7.12
N TRP A 26 -1.76 3.13 -6.60
CA TRP A 26 -2.74 2.25 -5.98
C TRP A 26 -3.44 2.93 -4.81
N ILE A 27 -2.71 3.42 -3.80
CA ILE A 27 -3.36 4.01 -2.61
C ILE A 27 -4.15 5.28 -2.95
N LEU A 28 -3.68 6.06 -3.95
CA LEU A 28 -4.41 7.22 -4.47
C LEU A 28 -5.73 6.79 -5.13
N SER A 29 -5.71 5.75 -5.97
CA SER A 29 -6.92 5.18 -6.56
C SER A 29 -7.91 4.72 -5.48
N ARG A 30 -7.42 4.00 -4.46
CA ARG A 30 -8.21 3.55 -3.31
C ARG A 30 -8.81 4.71 -2.51
N LEU A 31 -8.04 5.77 -2.28
CA LEU A 31 -8.53 6.98 -1.61
C LEU A 31 -9.67 7.63 -2.40
N HIS A 32 -9.49 7.84 -3.70
CA HIS A 32 -10.52 8.52 -4.50
C HIS A 32 -11.80 7.70 -4.68
N ARG A 33 -11.72 6.36 -4.65
CA ARG A 33 -12.89 5.49 -4.50
C ARG A 33 -13.55 5.66 -3.14
N THR A 34 -12.76 5.67 -2.07
CA THR A 34 -13.28 5.89 -0.71
C THR A 34 -14.01 7.23 -0.59
N ILE A 35 -13.43 8.32 -1.12
CA ILE A 35 -14.07 9.64 -1.17
C ILE A 35 -15.38 9.59 -1.97
N HIS A 36 -15.41 8.88 -3.09
CA HIS A 36 -16.63 8.71 -3.89
C HIS A 36 -17.76 8.08 -3.08
N ASP A 37 -17.47 6.93 -2.46
CA ASP A 37 -18.44 6.11 -1.76
C ASP A 37 -18.95 6.84 -0.51
N VAL A 38 -18.04 7.43 0.27
CA VAL A 38 -18.39 8.25 1.45
C VAL A 38 -19.29 9.41 1.05
N ASN A 39 -18.94 10.15 -0.02
CA ASN A 39 -19.77 11.26 -0.50
C ASN A 39 -21.16 10.81 -0.94
N SER A 40 -21.27 9.62 -1.54
CA SER A 40 -22.56 9.02 -1.91
C SER A 40 -23.38 8.65 -0.68
N TYR A 41 -22.77 7.96 0.29
CA TYR A 41 -23.44 7.57 1.53
C TYR A 41 -23.88 8.76 2.37
N LEU A 42 -23.08 9.82 2.46
CA LEU A 42 -23.44 11.04 3.17
C LEU A 42 -24.64 11.75 2.53
N LYS A 43 -24.72 11.80 1.19
CA LYS A 43 -25.90 12.34 0.47
C LYS A 43 -27.18 11.57 0.78
N ASP A 44 -27.05 10.25 0.95
CA ASP A 44 -28.16 9.36 1.29
C ASP A 44 -28.41 9.24 2.81
N TYR A 45 -27.74 10.03 3.65
CA TYR A 45 -27.79 9.95 5.12
C TYR A 45 -27.40 8.58 5.70
N LYS A 46 -26.63 7.77 4.97
CA LYS A 46 -26.11 6.45 5.37
C LYS A 46 -24.80 6.57 6.15
N LEU A 47 -24.82 7.26 7.30
CA LEU A 47 -23.62 7.55 8.11
C LEU A 47 -22.85 6.29 8.53
N ASN A 48 -23.57 5.20 8.85
CA ASN A 48 -22.97 3.92 9.21
C ASN A 48 -22.15 3.29 8.08
N GLU A 49 -22.58 3.43 6.83
CA GLU A 49 -21.85 2.89 5.69
C GLU A 49 -20.65 3.76 5.36
N ALA A 50 -20.80 5.09 5.45
CA ALA A 50 -19.69 6.03 5.30
C ALA A 50 -18.54 5.74 6.29
N VAL A 51 -18.82 5.63 7.59
CA VAL A 51 -17.76 5.38 8.59
C VAL A 51 -17.12 4.00 8.45
N LYS A 52 -17.89 2.96 8.07
CA LYS A 52 -17.34 1.62 7.78
C LYS A 52 -16.42 1.64 6.56
N THR A 53 -16.76 2.39 5.52
CA THR A 53 -15.93 2.56 4.33
C THR A 53 -14.62 3.27 4.68
N ILE A 54 -14.68 4.36 5.46
CA ILE A 54 -13.47 5.05 5.95
C ILE A 54 -12.60 4.09 6.77
N TYR A 55 -13.20 3.40 7.75
CA TYR A 55 -12.48 2.45 8.59
C TYR A 55 -11.79 1.35 7.78
N THR A 56 -12.49 0.79 6.79
CA THR A 56 -11.95 -0.24 5.90
C THR A 56 -10.74 0.28 5.12
N PHE A 57 -10.82 1.49 4.56
CA PHE A 57 -9.71 2.11 3.84
C PHE A 57 -8.52 2.39 4.76
N VAL A 58 -8.75 3.02 5.92
CA VAL A 58 -7.69 3.36 6.88
C VAL A 58 -6.96 2.10 7.35
N TRP A 59 -7.72 1.08 7.77
CA TRP A 59 -7.12 -0.10 8.35
C TRP A 59 -6.50 -1.02 7.30
N LYS A 60 -7.32 -1.44 6.32
CA LYS A 60 -6.92 -2.50 5.38
C LYS A 60 -6.05 -1.98 4.25
N ASP A 61 -6.33 -0.80 3.71
CA ASP A 61 -5.59 -0.30 2.55
C ASP A 61 -4.37 0.53 3.00
N TYR A 62 -4.58 1.51 3.89
CA TYR A 62 -3.51 2.43 4.30
C TYR A 62 -2.55 1.79 5.33
N CYS A 63 -3.04 1.36 6.49
CA CYS A 63 -2.19 0.86 7.58
C CYS A 63 -1.56 -0.51 7.28
N ASP A 64 -2.37 -1.51 6.92
CA ASP A 64 -1.89 -2.90 6.74
C ASP A 64 -0.96 -3.06 5.52
N TRP A 65 -1.17 -2.25 4.47
CA TRP A 65 -0.46 -2.40 3.20
C TRP A 65 0.38 -1.18 2.82
N TYR A 66 -0.22 0.00 2.61
CA TYR A 66 0.52 1.13 2.07
C TYR A 66 1.71 1.53 2.95
N ILE A 67 1.52 1.62 4.27
CA ILE A 67 2.61 1.92 5.20
C ILE A 67 3.70 0.84 5.17
N GLU A 68 3.34 -0.43 5.03
CA GLU A 68 4.31 -1.53 4.92
C GLU A 68 5.13 -1.44 3.61
N PHE A 69 4.50 -1.10 2.49
CA PHE A 69 5.22 -0.83 1.23
C PHE A 69 6.10 0.42 1.34
N ALA A 70 5.62 1.46 2.02
CA ALA A 70 6.33 2.72 2.19
C ALA A 70 7.63 2.56 3.01
N LYS A 71 7.64 1.67 4.01
CA LYS A 71 8.82 1.45 4.89
C LYS A 71 10.12 1.23 4.11
N SER A 72 10.12 0.43 3.05
CA SER A 72 11.34 0.17 2.27
C SER A 72 11.91 1.43 1.61
N ARG A 73 11.04 2.39 1.27
CA ARG A 73 11.44 3.66 0.65
C ARG A 73 11.84 4.69 1.69
N ILE A 74 11.13 4.75 2.82
CA ILE A 74 11.43 5.67 3.94
C ILE A 74 12.82 5.40 4.52
N TYR A 75 13.26 4.14 4.57
CA TYR A 75 14.59 3.76 5.03
C TYR A 75 15.64 3.68 3.91
N SER A 76 15.31 4.16 2.71
CA SER A 76 16.26 4.18 1.60
C SER A 76 17.28 5.32 1.76
N LEU A 77 18.44 5.19 1.13
CA LEU A 77 19.45 6.25 1.07
C LEU A 77 19.13 7.31 0.00
N ASP A 78 18.06 7.13 -0.77
CA ASP A 78 17.63 8.02 -1.83
C ASP A 78 16.60 9.04 -1.29
N ASN A 79 17.09 10.24 -0.99
CA ASN A 79 16.26 11.32 -0.46
C ASN A 79 15.05 11.65 -1.34
N SER A 80 15.14 11.48 -2.67
CA SER A 80 14.01 11.75 -3.58
C SER A 80 12.87 10.75 -3.35
N LYS A 81 13.20 9.47 -3.16
CA LYS A 81 12.22 8.43 -2.85
C LYS A 81 11.60 8.61 -1.47
N VAL A 82 12.42 8.99 -0.48
CA VAL A 82 11.96 9.30 0.88
C VAL A 82 10.98 10.47 0.85
N ASP A 83 11.32 11.55 0.14
CA ASP A 83 10.46 12.74 0.09
C ASP A 83 9.15 12.44 -0.65
N THR A 84 9.21 11.72 -1.77
CA THR A 84 8.01 11.33 -2.54
C THR A 84 7.06 10.50 -1.67
N VAL A 85 7.55 9.44 -1.01
CA VAL A 85 6.67 8.56 -0.23
C VAL A 85 6.09 9.26 1.01
N ILE A 86 6.84 10.18 1.64
CA ILE A 86 6.33 10.98 2.76
C ILE A 86 5.24 11.94 2.29
N VAL A 87 5.42 12.61 1.15
CA VAL A 87 4.42 13.51 0.58
C VAL A 87 3.12 12.76 0.26
N VAL A 88 3.21 11.57 -0.37
CA VAL A 88 2.02 10.75 -0.64
C VAL A 88 1.37 10.28 0.65
N ALA A 89 2.12 9.72 1.60
CA ALA A 89 1.56 9.25 2.88
C ALA A 89 0.87 10.38 3.65
N ARG A 90 1.49 11.57 3.70
CA ARG A 90 0.90 12.79 4.27
C ARG A 90 -0.40 13.16 3.57
N HIS A 91 -0.41 13.21 2.24
CA HIS A 91 -1.61 13.53 1.46
C HIS A 91 -2.77 12.58 1.76
N ILE A 92 -2.50 11.26 1.82
CA ILE A 92 -3.52 10.28 2.19
C ILE A 92 -4.02 10.51 3.62
N LEU A 93 -3.11 10.74 4.58
CA LEU A 93 -3.46 10.97 5.98
C LEU A 93 -4.33 12.22 6.17
N GLU A 94 -3.99 13.34 5.51
CA GLU A 94 -4.81 14.55 5.55
C GLU A 94 -6.25 14.29 5.08
N ASN A 95 -6.43 13.53 3.99
CA ASN A 95 -7.75 13.18 3.49
C ASN A 95 -8.48 12.21 4.43
N ILE A 96 -7.78 11.26 5.05
CA ILE A 96 -8.35 10.40 6.09
C ILE A 96 -8.92 11.24 7.24
N LEU A 97 -8.15 12.22 7.73
CA LEU A 97 -8.58 13.08 8.83
C LEU A 97 -9.81 13.90 8.45
N LYS A 98 -9.84 14.49 7.25
CA LYS A 98 -11.01 15.21 6.73
C LYS A 98 -12.25 14.32 6.68
N LEU A 99 -12.13 13.11 6.14
CA LEU A 99 -13.25 12.16 6.04
C LEU A 99 -13.75 11.71 7.42
N LEU A 100 -12.85 11.56 8.39
CA LEU A 100 -13.17 11.04 9.72
C LEU A 100 -13.64 12.13 10.70
N HIS A 101 -13.31 13.40 10.45
CA HIS A 101 -13.61 14.53 11.34
C HIS A 101 -15.08 14.63 11.78
N PRO A 102 -16.10 14.37 10.93
CA PRO A 102 -17.50 14.38 11.36
C PRO A 102 -17.84 13.33 12.44
N TYR A 103 -17.02 12.30 12.60
CA TYR A 103 -17.23 11.18 13.54
C TYR A 103 -16.33 11.28 14.78
N THR A 104 -15.09 11.73 14.61
CA THR A 104 -14.08 11.77 15.70
C THR A 104 -13.34 13.10 15.73
N PRO A 105 -14.04 14.24 15.96
CA PRO A 105 -13.50 15.57 15.70
C PRO A 105 -12.25 15.88 16.52
N PHE A 106 -12.25 15.59 17.82
CA PHE A 106 -11.14 15.97 18.71
C PHE A 106 -9.81 15.32 18.34
N ILE A 107 -9.78 13.99 18.14
CA ILE A 107 -8.54 13.30 17.79
C ILE A 107 -8.05 13.68 16.39
N THR A 108 -8.98 13.89 15.45
CA THR A 108 -8.58 14.33 14.09
C THR A 108 -7.99 15.73 14.10
N GLU A 109 -8.50 16.62 14.95
CA GLU A 109 -7.97 17.98 15.14
C GLU A 109 -6.59 17.96 15.82
N GLU A 110 -6.42 17.11 16.84
CA GLU A 110 -5.15 16.89 17.51
C GLU A 110 -4.07 16.43 16.52
N ILE A 111 -4.36 15.40 15.72
CA ILE A 111 -3.42 14.90 14.69
C ILE A 111 -3.17 15.98 13.63
N TRP A 112 -4.20 16.71 13.20
CA TRP A 112 -4.08 17.78 12.21
C TRP A 112 -3.13 18.90 12.65
N SER A 113 -3.10 19.21 13.95
CA SER A 113 -2.22 20.26 14.51
C SER A 113 -0.73 20.03 14.26
N TYR A 114 -0.31 18.78 14.01
CA TYR A 114 1.09 18.41 13.72
C TYR A 114 1.54 18.73 12.29
N PHE A 115 0.64 19.10 11.37
CA PHE A 115 1.05 19.43 9.99
C PHE A 115 1.59 20.86 9.80
N HIS A 116 1.48 21.70 10.84
CA HIS A 116 2.07 23.04 10.90
C HIS A 116 1.78 23.97 9.70
N TYR A 117 0.61 23.86 9.04
CA TYR A 117 0.24 24.77 7.93
C TYR A 117 0.16 26.22 8.42
N ASN A 118 -0.63 26.47 9.48
CA ASN A 118 -0.69 27.67 10.33
C ASN A 118 -1.42 27.31 11.64
N GLU A 119 -1.08 27.93 12.77
CA GLU A 119 -1.74 27.69 14.08
C GLU A 119 -3.26 27.98 14.11
N LYS A 120 -3.80 28.65 13.08
CA LYS A 120 -5.21 29.02 12.97
C LYS A 120 -6.02 28.16 12.02
N ASP A 121 -5.38 27.23 11.30
CA ASP A 121 -6.03 26.39 10.30
C ASP A 121 -6.58 25.12 10.95
N PHE A 122 -7.77 25.24 11.56
CA PHE A 122 -8.49 24.10 12.10
C PHE A 122 -8.98 23.17 10.98
N LEU A 123 -8.96 21.86 11.23
CA LEU A 123 -9.50 20.85 10.32
C LEU A 123 -10.98 21.08 10.03
N VAL A 124 -11.75 21.55 11.02
CA VAL A 124 -13.18 21.84 10.88
C VAL A 124 -13.50 22.89 9.79
N THR A 125 -12.57 23.81 9.49
CA THR A 125 -12.74 24.84 8.45
C THR A 125 -12.10 24.45 7.13
N SER A 126 -11.48 23.27 7.05
CA SER A 126 -10.82 22.79 5.84
C SER A 126 -11.81 22.41 4.74
N GLN A 127 -11.33 22.40 3.49
CA GLN A 127 -12.14 21.97 2.35
C GLN A 127 -12.40 20.46 2.40
N TRP A 128 -13.68 20.09 2.25
CA TRP A 128 -14.09 18.70 2.14
C TRP A 128 -13.45 18.03 0.90
N PRO A 129 -12.93 16.80 1.02
CA PRO A 129 -12.24 16.12 -0.07
C PRO A 129 -13.17 15.85 -1.26
N LYS A 130 -12.64 16.10 -2.46
CA LYS A 130 -13.34 15.85 -3.72
C LYS A 130 -12.68 14.67 -4.43
N LYS A 131 -13.53 13.82 -5.01
CA LYS A 131 -13.08 12.74 -5.89
C LYS A 131 -12.41 13.36 -7.11
N ASP A 132 -11.27 12.80 -7.48
CA ASP A 132 -10.61 13.01 -8.77
C ASP A 132 -10.65 11.69 -9.55
N ASN A 133 -11.17 11.72 -10.78
CA ASN A 133 -11.19 10.52 -11.64
C ASN A 133 -9.81 10.21 -12.23
N GLY A 134 -8.91 11.18 -12.31
CA GLY A 134 -7.57 11.00 -12.89
C GLY A 134 -6.71 10.00 -12.13
N PHE A 135 -6.95 9.83 -10.83
CA PHE A 135 -6.23 8.86 -10.01
C PHE A 135 -6.88 7.47 -9.96
N ILE A 136 -8.11 7.29 -10.49
CA ILE A 136 -8.75 5.97 -10.47
C ILE A 136 -8.14 5.07 -11.54
N ASN A 137 -7.49 3.99 -11.11
CA ASN A 137 -6.80 3.07 -12.00
C ASN A 137 -7.05 1.59 -11.62
N ASN A 138 -7.94 0.94 -12.37
CA ASN A 138 -8.29 -0.47 -12.18
C ASN A 138 -7.15 -1.44 -12.44
N SER A 139 -6.26 -1.11 -13.38
CA SER A 139 -5.15 -1.98 -13.75
C SER A 139 -4.15 -2.05 -12.60
N ILE A 140 -3.75 -0.88 -12.07
CA ILE A 140 -2.85 -0.78 -10.92
C ILE A 140 -3.48 -1.40 -9.67
N GLU A 141 -4.79 -1.20 -9.44
CA GLU A 141 -5.49 -1.90 -8.36
C GLU A 141 -5.41 -3.43 -8.51
N SER A 142 -5.59 -3.96 -9.70
CA SER A 142 -5.52 -5.40 -9.95
C SER A 142 -4.10 -5.94 -9.76
N GLU A 143 -3.10 -5.21 -10.23
CA GLU A 143 -1.68 -5.54 -10.11
C GLU A 143 -1.23 -5.59 -8.64
N VAL A 144 -1.46 -4.52 -7.88
CA VAL A 144 -1.06 -4.46 -6.48
C VAL A 144 -1.83 -5.48 -5.64
N ASN A 145 -3.12 -5.68 -5.90
CA ASN A 145 -3.91 -6.73 -5.24
C ASN A 145 -3.35 -8.15 -5.53
N PHE A 146 -2.81 -8.39 -6.73
CA PHE A 146 -2.15 -9.65 -7.04
C PHE A 146 -0.89 -9.83 -6.18
N ILE A 147 -0.05 -8.79 -6.07
CA ILE A 147 1.13 -8.81 -5.19
C ILE A 147 0.76 -9.03 -3.72
N MET A 148 -0.28 -8.36 -3.22
CA MET A 148 -0.78 -8.56 -1.86
C MET A 148 -1.19 -10.02 -1.61
N LYS A 149 -1.92 -10.63 -2.55
CA LYS A 149 -2.31 -12.04 -2.45
C LYS A 149 -1.09 -12.96 -2.40
N ILE A 150 -0.06 -12.70 -3.22
CA ILE A 150 1.19 -13.48 -3.18
C ILE A 150 1.83 -13.37 -1.80
N ILE A 151 1.98 -12.14 -1.27
CA ILE A 151 2.57 -11.89 0.04
C ILE A 151 1.81 -12.62 1.16
N SER A 152 0.48 -12.51 1.18
CA SER A 152 -0.36 -13.18 2.17
C SER A 152 -0.24 -14.70 2.09
N ASN A 153 -0.24 -15.28 0.88
CA ASN A 153 -0.08 -16.72 0.70
C ASN A 153 1.29 -17.21 1.16
N ILE A 154 2.38 -16.47 0.87
CA ILE A 154 3.72 -16.82 1.35
C ILE A 154 3.80 -16.73 2.88
N ARG A 155 3.19 -15.70 3.50
CA ARG A 155 3.14 -15.57 4.97
C ARG A 155 2.39 -16.73 5.62
N ASN A 156 1.24 -17.10 5.07
CA ASN A 156 0.45 -18.23 5.55
C ASN A 156 1.24 -19.54 5.42
N LEU A 157 1.84 -19.78 4.25
CA LEU A 157 2.66 -20.97 4.02
C LEU A 157 3.84 -21.06 4.99
N LYS A 158 4.54 -19.95 5.26
CA LYS A 158 5.59 -19.92 6.27
C LYS A 158 5.05 -20.29 7.66
N SER A 159 3.89 -19.75 8.03
CA SER A 159 3.24 -20.08 9.31
C SER A 159 2.90 -21.58 9.39
N ASP A 160 2.27 -22.13 8.34
CA ASP A 160 1.84 -23.52 8.28
C ASP A 160 3.01 -24.50 8.37
N LEU A 161 4.16 -24.13 7.79
CA LEU A 161 5.39 -24.91 7.83
C LEU A 161 6.28 -24.59 9.04
N ASN A 162 5.82 -23.77 9.99
CA ASN A 162 6.60 -23.28 11.14
C ASN A 162 7.94 -22.63 10.75
N ILE A 163 8.01 -22.01 9.57
CA ILE A 163 9.16 -21.25 9.09
C ILE A 163 9.07 -19.83 9.68
N SER A 164 10.16 -19.39 10.31
CA SER A 164 10.23 -18.02 10.83
C SER A 164 9.94 -16.98 9.74
N PRO A 165 9.10 -15.95 10.00
CA PRO A 165 8.85 -14.86 9.04
C PRO A 165 10.13 -14.17 8.54
N LYS A 166 11.16 -14.12 9.39
CA LYS A 166 12.46 -13.50 9.09
C LYS A 166 13.41 -14.38 8.27
N LYS A 167 13.15 -15.70 8.20
CA LYS A 167 13.98 -16.63 7.44
C LYS A 167 13.88 -16.29 5.95
N VAL A 168 15.03 -16.11 5.30
CA VAL A 168 15.09 -15.86 3.87
C VAL A 168 14.81 -17.17 3.12
N ILE A 169 13.97 -17.09 2.08
CA ILE A 169 13.57 -18.24 1.26
C ILE A 169 13.80 -17.94 -0.23
N LYS A 170 14.02 -18.98 -1.04
CA LYS A 170 14.01 -18.84 -2.50
C LYS A 170 12.57 -18.89 -3.02
N LEU A 171 12.30 -18.21 -4.13
CA LEU A 171 10.98 -18.21 -4.76
C LEU A 171 11.13 -18.47 -6.25
N VAL A 172 10.49 -19.53 -6.73
CA VAL A 172 10.40 -19.84 -8.15
C VAL A 172 8.94 -19.67 -8.57
N CYS A 173 8.65 -19.05 -9.71
CA CYS A 173 7.30 -18.87 -10.20
C CYS A 173 7.12 -19.37 -11.64
N ARG A 174 5.97 -19.98 -11.91
CA ARG A 174 5.58 -20.50 -13.22
C ARG A 174 4.20 -20.00 -13.60
N GLY A 175 4.11 -19.39 -14.78
CA GLY A 175 2.87 -18.85 -15.32
C GLY A 175 3.16 -17.95 -16.52
N LEU A 176 2.10 -17.44 -17.15
CA LEU A 176 2.20 -16.58 -18.33
C LEU A 176 3.06 -15.33 -18.10
N ASP A 177 3.78 -14.91 -19.14
CA ASP A 177 4.71 -13.78 -19.10
C ASP A 177 4.09 -12.50 -18.53
N ASN A 178 2.86 -12.16 -18.91
CA ASN A 178 2.20 -10.95 -18.42
C ASN A 178 1.97 -10.94 -16.90
N LYS A 179 1.88 -12.10 -16.24
CA LYS A 179 1.72 -12.21 -14.78
C LYS A 179 3.06 -12.37 -14.09
N THR A 180 3.99 -13.10 -14.67
CA THR A 180 5.35 -13.27 -14.11
C THR A 180 6.14 -11.97 -14.16
N SER A 181 5.98 -11.14 -15.20
CA SER A 181 6.59 -9.80 -15.25
C SER A 181 6.16 -8.93 -14.07
N ILE A 182 4.87 -8.94 -13.70
CA ILE A 182 4.37 -8.20 -12.52
C ILE A 182 5.11 -8.62 -11.24
N VAL A 183 5.38 -9.92 -11.07
CA VAL A 183 6.12 -10.45 -9.91
C VAL A 183 7.57 -9.92 -9.90
N ILE A 184 8.22 -9.91 -11.07
CA ILE A 184 9.60 -9.44 -11.22
C ILE A 184 9.70 -7.92 -11.01
N ASP A 185 8.76 -7.15 -11.57
CA ASP A 185 8.72 -5.70 -11.44
C ASP A 185 8.52 -5.27 -9.98
N ASN A 186 7.76 -6.07 -9.20
CA ASN A 186 7.48 -5.82 -7.79
C ASN A 186 8.38 -6.63 -6.83
N GLN A 187 9.51 -7.18 -7.31
CA GLN A 187 10.38 -8.06 -6.51
C GLN A 187 10.91 -7.40 -5.23
N THR A 188 11.09 -6.08 -5.22
CA THR A 188 11.61 -5.33 -4.06
C THR A 188 10.65 -5.44 -2.88
N HIS A 189 9.34 -5.37 -3.13
CA HIS A 189 8.32 -5.53 -2.10
C HIS A 189 8.26 -6.96 -1.58
N LEU A 190 8.41 -7.97 -2.46
CA LEU A 190 8.49 -9.37 -2.03
C LEU A 190 9.72 -9.62 -1.13
N LYS A 191 10.89 -9.13 -1.56
CA LYS A 191 12.13 -9.21 -0.78
C LYS A 191 11.99 -8.57 0.60
N SER A 192 11.33 -7.40 0.69
CA SER A 192 11.20 -6.69 1.96
C SER A 192 10.16 -7.31 2.90
N LEU A 193 8.97 -7.64 2.38
CA LEU A 193 7.77 -8.01 3.15
C LEU A 193 7.63 -9.49 3.47
N VAL A 194 8.24 -10.36 2.66
CA VAL A 194 8.21 -11.82 2.87
C VAL A 194 9.58 -12.48 2.89
N LYS A 195 10.67 -11.70 2.82
CA LYS A 195 12.06 -12.20 2.88
C LYS A 195 12.32 -13.29 1.85
N VAL A 196 12.05 -12.99 0.59
CA VAL A 196 12.46 -13.86 -0.53
C VAL A 196 13.78 -13.38 -1.13
N GLU A 197 14.55 -14.30 -1.69
CA GLU A 197 15.72 -14.04 -2.53
C GLU A 197 15.65 -14.88 -3.81
N ASN A 198 16.48 -14.57 -4.81
CA ASN A 198 16.57 -15.33 -6.07
C ASN A 198 15.19 -15.64 -6.66
N ILE A 199 14.42 -14.59 -6.97
CA ILE A 199 13.10 -14.75 -7.59
C ILE A 199 13.32 -15.10 -9.07
N GLU A 200 12.97 -16.33 -9.44
CA GLU A 200 13.07 -16.83 -10.81
C GLU A 200 11.68 -17.10 -11.35
N CYS A 201 11.35 -16.54 -12.51
CA CYS A 201 10.02 -16.66 -13.09
C CYS A 201 10.10 -16.93 -14.59
N SER A 202 9.38 -17.93 -15.08
CA SER A 202 9.23 -18.22 -16.52
C SER A 202 8.05 -19.17 -16.76
N GLU A 203 7.54 -19.21 -17.99
CA GLU A 203 6.45 -20.10 -18.40
C GLU A 203 6.82 -21.59 -18.28
N GLU A 204 8.10 -21.93 -18.45
CA GLU A 204 8.58 -23.31 -18.56
C GLU A 204 9.44 -23.77 -17.38
N VAL A 205 9.44 -23.05 -16.25
CA VAL A 205 10.30 -23.42 -15.11
C VAL A 205 9.89 -24.77 -14.54
N GLU A 206 10.88 -25.65 -14.35
CA GLU A 206 10.66 -26.93 -13.68
C GLU A 206 10.42 -26.72 -12.18
N LYS A 207 9.46 -27.46 -11.64
CA LYS A 207 9.17 -27.46 -10.21
C LYS A 207 10.40 -28.01 -9.46
N PRO A 208 11.01 -27.24 -8.54
CA PRO A 208 12.15 -27.75 -7.76
C PRO A 208 11.76 -28.94 -6.88
N ASP A 209 12.67 -29.89 -6.72
CA ASP A 209 12.51 -31.02 -5.81
C ASP A 209 12.28 -30.55 -4.37
N LYS A 210 11.37 -31.24 -3.66
CA LYS A 210 10.97 -30.92 -2.27
C LYS A 210 10.61 -29.44 -2.08
N SER A 211 9.64 -28.97 -2.85
CA SER A 211 9.09 -27.62 -2.74
C SER A 211 7.64 -27.62 -2.23
N ALA A 212 7.32 -26.60 -1.42
CA ALA A 212 5.93 -26.24 -1.18
C ALA A 212 5.39 -25.47 -2.39
N THR A 213 4.09 -25.59 -2.67
CA THR A 213 3.45 -24.98 -3.84
C THR A 213 2.26 -24.13 -3.38
N ILE A 214 2.19 -22.91 -3.89
CA ILE A 214 1.01 -22.03 -3.79
C ILE A 214 0.56 -21.65 -5.20
N VAL A 215 -0.73 -21.43 -5.40
CA VAL A 215 -1.27 -20.95 -6.67
C VAL A 215 -2.03 -19.67 -6.42
N VAL A 216 -1.66 -18.60 -7.13
CA VAL A 216 -2.33 -17.30 -7.04
C VAL A 216 -2.61 -16.81 -8.44
N ASN A 217 -3.89 -16.58 -8.77
CA ASN A 217 -4.35 -16.14 -10.08
C ASN A 217 -3.66 -16.91 -11.24
N ASP A 218 -3.70 -18.25 -11.23
CA ASP A 218 -3.11 -19.13 -12.25
C ASP A 218 -1.57 -19.02 -12.40
N VAL A 219 -0.87 -18.42 -11.45
CA VAL A 219 0.59 -18.49 -11.33
C VAL A 219 0.92 -19.43 -10.18
N GLU A 220 1.73 -20.44 -10.46
CA GLU A 220 2.26 -21.35 -9.46
C GLU A 220 3.54 -20.74 -8.87
N PHE A 221 3.65 -20.75 -7.55
CA PHE A 221 4.89 -20.37 -6.87
C PHE A 221 5.40 -21.56 -6.06
N PHE A 222 6.67 -21.85 -6.25
CA PHE A 222 7.39 -22.92 -5.59
C PHE A 222 8.37 -22.33 -4.59
N ILE A 223 8.33 -22.83 -3.35
CA ILE A 223 9.25 -22.47 -2.29
C ILE A 223 10.09 -23.72 -1.99
N PRO A 224 11.35 -23.80 -2.45
CA PRO A 224 12.23 -24.91 -2.16
C PRO A 224 12.45 -25.04 -0.65
N LEU A 225 12.19 -26.22 -0.10
CA LEU A 225 12.34 -26.50 1.34
C LEU A 225 13.73 -27.00 1.71
N VAL A 226 14.58 -27.26 0.72
CA VAL A 226 15.95 -27.74 0.93
C VAL A 226 16.77 -26.61 1.58
N GLY A 227 17.20 -26.84 2.82
CA GLY A 227 18.02 -25.89 3.60
C GLY A 227 17.25 -24.93 4.52
N LEU A 228 15.95 -25.17 4.73
CA LEU A 228 15.10 -24.40 5.65
C LEU A 228 15.07 -24.96 7.07
#